data_AF-A0AAV1J0S6-F1
#
_entry.id   AF-A0AAV1J0S6-F1
#
_cell.length_a   1.000
_cell.length_b   1.000
_cell.length_c   1.000
_cell.angle_alpha   90.00
_cell.angle_beta   90.00
_cell.angle_gamma   90.00
#
_symmetry.space_group_name_H-M   'P 1'
#
loop_
_entity.id
_entity.type
_entity.pdbx_description
1 polymer ?
#
loop_
_entity_poly.entity_id
_entity_poly.type
_entity_poly.pdbx_seq_one_letter_code
_entity_poly.pdbx_strand_id
1 'polypeptide(L)'
;MDDLNDDEVLIVRRLPYMARSLPITIRSDFCLKTQKLLGTLPPQCGMFLRMPLLKHLSGELHLVNNDVIAEMIFEAITKKMVCSKLNRMDLDVVSSCLSSWKSDQERVEAFYKILAPVLNAAFEVWDVKTVNFKMARYNVDKIVNYITQMYVRCWKTASNPPFVLTALLKGLKQNLSIKENYVTISHLQLAIECFEILLKVDGNELDEDDILEDNTLDIAKMCVRLFCDDLNSYGHHIWKLFYHALQKTLDAFWMTKRTQHKISNCMLDLSKDLSADLDVLVHILVLELNFYKVDDIFGIFGSDDSCIDDDGREQLLDRIKMHPSCEVKANHSKLVLSHISDSDYKEFLYNVHHDYS
;
A
#
# COMPACT_ATOMS: atom_id res chain seq x y z
N MET A 1 -17.61 -30.36 -22.01
CA MET A 1 -18.20 -29.21 -22.72
C MET A 1 -18.96 -29.79 -23.92
N ASP A 2 -19.55 -30.97 -23.73
CA ASP A 2 -19.69 -31.91 -24.84
C ASP A 2 -21.08 -31.81 -25.46
N ASP A 3 -21.96 -30.98 -24.85
CA ASP A 3 -23.36 -30.80 -25.21
C ASP A 3 -23.73 -29.37 -25.64
N LEU A 4 -22.79 -28.41 -25.66
CA LEU A 4 -23.04 -27.04 -26.17
C LEU A 4 -22.44 -26.89 -27.57
N ASN A 5 -23.19 -26.32 -28.49
CA ASN A 5 -22.68 -25.97 -29.81
C ASN A 5 -21.79 -24.71 -29.77
N ASP A 6 -21.02 -24.47 -30.83
CA ASP A 6 -20.05 -23.38 -30.90
C ASP A 6 -20.68 -21.98 -30.70
N ASP A 7 -21.91 -21.79 -31.17
CA ASP A 7 -22.64 -20.53 -31.02
C ASP A 7 -23.09 -20.30 -29.55
N GLU A 8 -23.54 -21.35 -28.87
CA GLU A 8 -23.90 -21.33 -27.45
C GLU A 8 -22.68 -21.03 -26.57
N VAL A 9 -21.52 -21.63 -26.88
CA VAL A 9 -20.25 -21.32 -26.21
C VAL A 9 -19.88 -19.84 -26.39
N LEU A 10 -20.10 -19.29 -27.59
CA LEU A 10 -19.82 -17.89 -27.91
C LEU A 10 -20.74 -16.93 -27.15
N ILE A 11 -22.02 -17.27 -27.02
CA ILE A 11 -23.02 -16.51 -26.25
C ILE A 11 -22.66 -16.51 -24.76
N VAL A 12 -22.38 -17.67 -24.18
CA VAL A 12 -21.98 -17.82 -22.76
C VAL A 12 -20.71 -17.01 -22.47
N ARG A 13 -19.76 -16.99 -23.41
CA ARG A 13 -18.53 -16.19 -23.28
C ARG A 13 -18.76 -14.67 -23.36
N ARG A 14 -19.79 -14.24 -24.09
CA ARG A 14 -20.11 -12.81 -24.28
C ARG A 14 -20.98 -12.24 -23.16
N LEU A 15 -21.80 -13.07 -22.50
CA LEU A 15 -22.72 -12.68 -21.42
C LEU A 15 -22.10 -11.72 -20.38
N PRO A 16 -20.90 -11.98 -19.80
CA PRO A 16 -20.24 -11.06 -18.88
C PRO A 16 -19.95 -9.66 -19.43
N TYR A 17 -19.71 -9.56 -20.74
CA TYR A 17 -19.35 -8.31 -21.42
C TYR A 17 -20.58 -7.51 -21.85
N MET A 18 -21.75 -8.15 -21.96
CA MET A 18 -23.01 -7.48 -22.27
C MET A 18 -23.44 -6.52 -21.16
N ALA A 19 -22.97 -6.73 -19.92
CA ALA A 19 -23.19 -5.78 -18.81
C ALA A 19 -22.75 -4.34 -19.14
N ARG A 20 -21.72 -4.17 -19.99
CA ARG A 20 -21.22 -2.84 -20.42
C ARG A 20 -22.24 -2.04 -21.22
N SER A 21 -23.01 -2.72 -22.05
CA SER A 21 -24.00 -2.10 -22.94
C SER A 21 -25.36 -1.89 -22.28
N LEU A 22 -25.55 -2.37 -21.05
CA LEU A 22 -26.82 -2.20 -20.33
C LEU A 22 -26.84 -0.87 -19.54
N PRO A 23 -28.03 -0.24 -19.40
CA PRO A 23 -28.24 0.85 -18.46
C PRO A 23 -27.79 0.48 -17.04
N ILE A 24 -27.23 1.45 -16.32
CA ILE A 24 -26.72 1.25 -14.95
C ILE A 24 -27.79 0.65 -14.03
N THR A 25 -29.05 1.10 -14.19
CA THR A 25 -30.20 0.70 -13.37
C THR A 25 -30.55 -0.79 -13.44
N ILE A 26 -30.17 -1.51 -14.50
CA ILE A 26 -30.47 -2.94 -14.67
C ILE A 26 -29.20 -3.81 -14.68
N ARG A 27 -28.02 -3.19 -14.62
CA ARG A 27 -26.73 -3.86 -14.78
C ARG A 27 -26.46 -4.83 -13.64
N SER A 28 -26.78 -4.44 -12.41
CA SER A 28 -26.57 -5.25 -11.21
C SER A 28 -27.45 -6.50 -11.20
N ASP A 29 -28.73 -6.33 -11.52
CA ASP A 29 -29.68 -7.43 -11.69
C ASP A 29 -29.26 -8.40 -12.80
N PHE A 30 -28.79 -7.87 -13.93
CA PHE A 30 -28.25 -8.68 -15.01
C PHE A 30 -27.00 -9.46 -14.57
N CYS A 31 -26.07 -8.80 -13.89
CA CYS A 31 -24.85 -9.44 -13.39
C CYS A 31 -25.16 -10.53 -12.36
N LEU A 32 -26.11 -10.29 -11.44
CA LEU A 32 -26.60 -11.28 -10.47
C LEU A 32 -27.24 -12.50 -11.14
N LYS A 33 -28.12 -12.28 -12.13
CA LYS A 33 -28.76 -13.37 -12.90
C LYS A 33 -27.74 -14.14 -13.73
N THR A 34 -26.81 -13.43 -14.36
CA THR A 34 -25.72 -14.04 -15.14
C THR A 34 -24.80 -14.86 -14.23
N GLN A 35 -24.50 -14.37 -13.03
CA GLN A 35 -23.71 -15.12 -12.05
C GLN A 35 -24.39 -16.43 -11.65
N LYS A 36 -25.69 -16.42 -11.33
CA LYS A 36 -26.46 -17.64 -11.03
C LYS A 36 -26.37 -18.66 -12.16
N LEU A 37 -26.50 -18.20 -13.41
CA LEU A 37 -26.37 -19.05 -14.60
C LEU A 37 -24.94 -19.59 -14.77
N LEU A 38 -23.90 -18.79 -14.52
CA LEU A 38 -22.52 -19.26 -14.59
C LEU A 38 -22.15 -20.20 -13.43
N GLY A 39 -22.86 -20.13 -12.31
CA GLY A 39 -22.72 -21.05 -11.18
C GLY A 39 -23.20 -22.47 -11.48
N THR A 40 -24.07 -22.66 -12.48
CA THR A 40 -24.52 -23.98 -12.92
C THR A 40 -23.60 -24.62 -13.98
N LEU A 41 -22.55 -23.90 -14.41
CA LEU A 41 -21.58 -24.39 -15.39
C LEU A 41 -20.38 -25.07 -14.71
N PRO A 42 -19.66 -25.97 -15.40
CA PRO A 42 -18.43 -26.57 -14.88
C PRO A 42 -17.41 -25.49 -14.43
N PRO A 43 -16.67 -25.69 -13.32
CA PRO A 43 -15.78 -24.68 -12.73
C PRO A 43 -14.78 -24.05 -13.72
N GLN A 44 -14.34 -24.87 -14.68
CA GLN A 44 -13.40 -24.51 -15.74
C GLN A 44 -13.92 -23.39 -16.68
N CYS A 45 -15.25 -23.22 -16.78
CA CYS A 45 -15.90 -22.20 -17.61
C CYS A 45 -16.14 -20.88 -16.86
N GLY A 46 -16.23 -20.90 -15.52
CA GLY A 46 -16.62 -19.74 -14.72
C GLY A 46 -15.51 -18.70 -14.54
N MET A 47 -14.26 -19.12 -14.34
CA MET A 47 -13.18 -18.26 -13.87
C MET A 47 -12.91 -17.03 -14.77
N PHE A 48 -12.88 -17.20 -16.09
CA PHE A 48 -12.65 -16.11 -17.06
C PHE A 48 -13.88 -15.20 -17.28
N LEU A 49 -15.07 -15.69 -16.94
CA LEU A 49 -16.34 -15.00 -17.14
C LEU A 49 -16.79 -14.21 -15.88
N ARG A 50 -16.28 -14.61 -14.71
CA ARG A 50 -16.63 -14.04 -13.40
C ARG A 50 -15.95 -12.69 -13.12
N MET A 51 -14.71 -12.47 -13.56
CA MET A 51 -13.98 -11.20 -13.31
C MET A 51 -14.61 -9.96 -13.98
N PRO A 52 -15.03 -10.00 -15.26
CA PRO A 52 -15.75 -8.87 -15.86
C PRO A 52 -17.09 -8.57 -15.16
N LEU A 53 -17.79 -9.59 -14.67
CA LEU A 53 -19.04 -9.41 -13.91
C LEU A 53 -18.80 -8.71 -12.58
N LEU A 54 -17.79 -9.14 -11.81
CA LEU A 54 -17.43 -8.52 -10.53
C LEU A 54 -17.07 -7.04 -10.70
N LYS A 55 -16.38 -6.69 -11.78
CA LYS A 55 -16.11 -5.29 -12.13
C LYS A 55 -17.40 -4.48 -12.32
N HIS A 56 -18.39 -5.07 -12.99
CA HIS A 56 -19.67 -4.38 -13.25
C HIS A 56 -20.60 -4.35 -12.04
N LEU A 57 -20.32 -5.16 -11.02
CA LEU A 57 -20.99 -5.16 -9.73
C LEU A 57 -20.31 -4.25 -8.68
N SER A 58 -19.20 -3.58 -8.98
CA SER A 58 -18.31 -2.94 -7.99
C SER A 58 -18.93 -1.94 -7.00
N GLY A 59 -20.15 -1.45 -7.22
CA GLY A 59 -20.91 -0.62 -6.26
C GLY A 59 -22.09 -1.34 -5.57
N GLU A 60 -22.40 -2.56 -6.00
CA GLU A 60 -23.60 -3.32 -5.69
C GLU A 60 -23.25 -4.74 -5.21
N LEU A 61 -21.97 -5.01 -4.92
CA LEU A 61 -21.51 -6.30 -4.39
C LEU A 61 -22.18 -6.62 -3.05
N HIS A 62 -22.61 -5.61 -2.29
CA HIS A 62 -23.36 -5.78 -1.05
C HIS A 62 -24.73 -6.45 -1.23
N LEU A 63 -25.24 -6.54 -2.46
CA LEU A 63 -26.48 -7.26 -2.80
C LEU A 63 -26.24 -8.74 -3.14
N VAL A 64 -24.98 -9.15 -3.27
CA VAL A 64 -24.57 -10.52 -3.61
C VAL A 64 -24.23 -11.27 -2.31
N ASN A 65 -24.52 -12.57 -2.25
CA ASN A 65 -24.09 -13.40 -1.12
C ASN A 65 -22.55 -13.43 -1.02
N ASN A 66 -22.04 -13.14 0.18
CA ASN A 66 -20.61 -13.14 0.51
C ASN A 66 -19.88 -14.45 0.18
N ASP A 67 -20.49 -15.62 0.39
CA ASP A 67 -19.90 -16.92 0.05
C ASP A 67 -19.61 -17.05 -1.44
N VAL A 68 -20.54 -16.55 -2.24
CA VAL A 68 -20.45 -16.58 -3.70
C VAL A 68 -19.34 -15.66 -4.19
N ILE A 69 -19.24 -14.44 -3.64
CA ILE A 69 -18.15 -13.52 -3.97
C ILE A 69 -16.80 -14.15 -3.58
N ALA A 70 -16.71 -14.71 -2.37
CA ALA A 70 -15.49 -15.35 -1.88
C ALA A 70 -15.00 -16.46 -2.81
N GLU A 71 -15.88 -17.36 -3.25
CA GLU A 71 -15.55 -18.42 -4.19
C GLU A 71 -15.03 -17.85 -5.53
N MET A 72 -15.74 -16.87 -6.11
CA MET A 72 -15.37 -16.25 -7.38
C MET A 72 -13.99 -15.57 -7.31
N ILE A 73 -13.71 -14.86 -6.21
CA ILE A 73 -12.46 -14.16 -5.97
C ILE A 73 -11.32 -15.15 -5.75
N PHE A 74 -11.55 -16.15 -4.90
CA PHE A 74 -10.54 -17.16 -4.59
C PHE A 74 -10.09 -17.87 -5.86
N GLU A 75 -11.02 -18.34 -6.69
CA GLU A 75 -10.68 -18.97 -7.98
C GLU A 75 -9.90 -18.04 -8.91
N ALA A 76 -10.35 -16.79 -9.06
CA ALA A 76 -9.81 -15.87 -10.06
C ALA A 76 -8.46 -15.25 -9.68
N ILE A 77 -8.22 -15.02 -8.38
CA ILE A 77 -7.09 -14.24 -7.88
C ILE A 77 -6.02 -15.14 -7.26
N THR A 78 -6.38 -16.19 -6.52
CA THR A 78 -5.41 -17.01 -5.78
C THR A 78 -4.32 -17.59 -6.67
N LYS A 79 -4.66 -18.12 -7.85
CA LYS A 79 -3.65 -18.64 -8.79
C LYS A 79 -2.71 -17.53 -9.28
N LYS A 80 -3.26 -16.34 -9.53
CA LYS A 80 -2.46 -15.20 -10.00
C LYS A 80 -1.51 -14.70 -8.91
N MET A 81 -1.94 -14.70 -7.64
CA MET A 81 -1.12 -14.26 -6.50
C MET A 81 0.30 -14.81 -6.54
N VAL A 82 0.46 -16.08 -6.93
CA VAL A 82 1.73 -16.79 -6.91
C VAL A 82 2.37 -16.98 -8.28
N CYS A 83 1.60 -16.91 -9.38
CA CYS A 83 2.10 -17.23 -10.73
C CYS A 83 2.21 -16.02 -11.68
N SER A 84 1.56 -14.89 -11.41
CA SER A 84 1.53 -13.76 -12.35
C SER A 84 1.28 -12.42 -11.67
N LYS A 85 1.69 -11.31 -12.28
CA LYS A 85 1.39 -9.98 -11.75
C LYS A 85 -0.12 -9.72 -11.76
N LEU A 86 -0.67 -9.27 -10.64
CA LEU A 86 -2.02 -8.74 -10.60
C LEU A 86 -2.09 -7.45 -11.42
N ASN A 87 -3.11 -7.34 -12.27
CA ASN A 87 -3.36 -6.14 -13.05
C ASN A 87 -4.34 -5.20 -12.31
N ARG A 88 -4.58 -4.01 -12.87
CA ARG A 88 -5.49 -3.03 -12.27
C ARG A 88 -6.91 -3.56 -12.05
N MET A 89 -7.42 -4.40 -12.97
CA MET A 89 -8.75 -4.98 -12.82
C MET A 89 -8.82 -5.96 -11.64
N ASP A 90 -7.76 -6.75 -11.43
CA ASP A 90 -7.68 -7.65 -10.27
C ASP A 90 -7.74 -6.84 -8.96
N LEU A 91 -6.98 -5.74 -8.90
CA LEU A 91 -6.93 -4.85 -7.74
C LEU A 91 -8.25 -4.09 -7.51
N ASP A 92 -8.89 -3.59 -8.57
CA ASP A 92 -10.20 -2.93 -8.52
C ASP A 92 -11.25 -3.86 -7.91
N VAL A 93 -11.25 -5.13 -8.30
CA VAL A 93 -12.21 -6.13 -7.82
C VAL A 93 -11.98 -6.42 -6.33
N VAL A 94 -10.74 -6.60 -5.89
CA VAL A 94 -10.41 -6.77 -4.45
C VAL A 94 -10.88 -5.57 -3.65
N SER A 95 -10.53 -4.36 -4.11
CA SER A 95 -10.92 -3.10 -3.49
C SER A 95 -12.45 -2.94 -3.39
N SER A 96 -13.18 -3.27 -4.44
CA SER A 96 -14.65 -3.22 -4.46
C SER A 96 -15.27 -4.17 -3.45
N CYS A 97 -14.70 -5.37 -3.31
CA CYS A 97 -15.16 -6.36 -2.33
C CYS A 97 -14.95 -5.92 -0.88
N LEU A 98 -14.04 -4.99 -0.61
CA LEU A 98 -13.81 -4.48 0.75
C LEU A 98 -14.63 -3.21 1.03
N SER A 99 -14.89 -2.40 0.01
CA SER A 99 -15.52 -1.08 0.16
C SER A 99 -17.05 -1.08 -0.03
N SER A 100 -17.63 -2.11 -0.65
CA SER A 100 -19.06 -2.12 -0.97
C SER A 100 -19.99 -2.26 0.24
N TRP A 101 -19.50 -2.63 1.42
CA TRP A 101 -20.33 -2.93 2.58
C TRP A 101 -20.71 -1.69 3.39
N LYS A 102 -21.89 -1.75 4.03
CA LYS A 102 -22.53 -0.61 4.68
C LYS A 102 -21.98 -0.35 6.08
N SER A 103 -21.60 -1.41 6.80
CA SER A 103 -21.04 -1.30 8.15
C SER A 103 -19.57 -1.74 8.22
N ASP A 104 -18.83 -1.22 9.20
CA ASP A 104 -17.43 -1.59 9.44
C ASP A 104 -17.28 -3.09 9.75
N GLN A 105 -18.23 -3.65 10.51
CA GLN A 105 -18.27 -5.07 10.84
C GLN A 105 -18.39 -5.94 9.56
N GLU A 106 -19.29 -5.58 8.64
CA GLU A 106 -19.44 -6.31 7.37
C GLU A 106 -18.18 -6.21 6.50
N ARG A 107 -17.48 -5.06 6.51
CA ARG A 107 -16.21 -4.89 5.77
C ARG A 107 -15.11 -5.78 6.34
N VAL A 108 -15.03 -5.89 7.67
CA VAL A 108 -14.07 -6.77 8.34
C VAL A 108 -14.42 -8.24 8.09
N GLU A 109 -15.70 -8.62 8.11
CA GLU A 109 -16.14 -9.97 7.74
C GLU A 109 -15.81 -10.30 6.29
N ALA A 110 -16.04 -9.35 5.37
CA ALA A 110 -15.66 -9.49 3.98
C ALA A 110 -14.14 -9.61 3.80
N PHE A 111 -13.34 -8.87 4.56
CA PHE A 111 -11.89 -9.06 4.60
C PHE A 111 -11.52 -10.50 4.95
N TYR A 112 -12.04 -11.02 6.07
CA TYR A 112 -11.71 -12.37 6.53
C TYR A 112 -12.23 -13.47 5.61
N LYS A 113 -13.36 -13.24 4.95
CA LYS A 113 -14.01 -14.24 4.09
C LYS A 113 -13.48 -14.23 2.65
N ILE A 114 -13.08 -13.07 2.14
CA ILE A 114 -12.72 -12.89 0.73
C ILE A 114 -11.21 -12.68 0.56
N LEU A 115 -10.62 -11.69 1.23
CA LEU A 115 -9.23 -11.32 0.99
C LEU A 115 -8.25 -12.19 1.79
N ALA A 116 -8.54 -12.49 3.06
CA ALA A 116 -7.63 -13.27 3.89
C ALA A 116 -7.27 -14.66 3.29
N PRO A 117 -8.20 -15.43 2.69
CA PRO A 117 -7.86 -16.68 2.02
C PRO A 117 -6.92 -16.50 0.83
N VAL A 118 -7.09 -15.41 0.06
CA VAL A 118 -6.20 -15.08 -1.08
C VAL A 118 -4.80 -14.72 -0.60
N LEU A 119 -4.69 -13.99 0.52
CA LEU A 119 -3.41 -13.68 1.16
C LEU A 119 -2.73 -14.92 1.74
N ASN A 120 -3.50 -15.80 2.39
CA ASN A 120 -2.97 -17.04 2.97
C ASN A 120 -2.30 -17.92 1.90
N ALA A 121 -2.89 -18.02 0.70
CA ALA A 121 -2.26 -18.75 -0.40
C ALA A 121 -0.93 -18.13 -0.85
N ALA A 122 -0.76 -16.80 -0.73
CA ALA A 122 0.52 -16.14 -0.95
C ALA A 122 1.50 -16.43 0.20
N PHE A 123 1.01 -16.46 1.44
CA PHE A 123 1.82 -16.74 2.63
C PHE A 123 2.35 -18.18 2.65
N GLU A 124 1.58 -19.15 2.16
CA GLU A 124 2.01 -20.56 2.05
C GLU A 124 3.27 -20.75 1.19
N VAL A 125 3.50 -19.87 0.21
CA VAL A 125 4.69 -19.92 -0.65
C VAL A 125 5.76 -18.89 -0.23
N TRP A 126 5.58 -18.21 0.90
CA TRP A 126 6.42 -17.07 1.30
C TRP A 126 7.83 -17.48 1.71
N ASP A 127 8.04 -18.67 2.25
CA ASP A 127 9.38 -19.11 2.66
C ASP A 127 10.03 -20.07 1.63
N VAL A 128 9.28 -20.42 0.59
CA VAL A 128 9.73 -21.33 -0.45
C VAL A 128 10.48 -20.54 -1.52
N LYS A 129 11.80 -20.40 -1.37
CA LYS A 129 12.72 -19.64 -2.25
C LYS A 129 12.67 -20.06 -3.73
N THR A 130 11.60 -19.67 -4.41
CA THR A 130 11.26 -19.98 -5.80
C THR A 130 10.87 -18.71 -6.54
N VAL A 131 10.67 -18.78 -7.86
CA VAL A 131 10.15 -17.65 -8.64
C VAL A 131 8.77 -17.20 -8.13
N ASN A 132 7.96 -18.16 -7.65
CA ASN A 132 6.61 -17.91 -7.13
C ASN A 132 6.63 -17.02 -5.88
N PHE A 133 7.64 -17.17 -5.02
CA PHE A 133 7.83 -16.32 -3.84
C PHE A 133 8.02 -14.84 -4.17
N LYS A 134 8.87 -14.52 -5.17
CA LYS A 134 9.06 -13.12 -5.60
C LYS A 134 7.76 -12.50 -6.11
N MET A 135 6.94 -13.31 -6.81
CA MET A 135 5.65 -12.87 -7.31
C MET A 135 4.63 -12.65 -6.18
N ALA A 136 4.59 -13.56 -5.20
CA ALA A 136 3.75 -13.42 -4.00
C ALA A 136 4.07 -12.13 -3.24
N ARG A 137 5.36 -11.84 -2.99
CA ARG A 137 5.80 -10.58 -2.35
C ARG A 137 5.35 -9.35 -3.12
N TYR A 138 5.59 -9.34 -4.44
CA TYR A 138 5.17 -8.24 -5.31
C TYR A 138 3.66 -8.00 -5.26
N ASN A 139 2.86 -9.06 -5.35
CA ASN A 139 1.40 -8.96 -5.39
C ASN A 139 0.82 -8.54 -4.04
N VAL A 140 1.37 -9.01 -2.91
CA VAL A 140 0.95 -8.54 -1.57
C VAL A 140 1.29 -7.06 -1.38
N ASP A 141 2.51 -6.61 -1.72
CA ASP A 141 2.87 -5.19 -1.63
C ASP A 141 1.97 -4.31 -2.52
N LYS A 142 1.65 -4.80 -3.72
CA LYS A 142 0.68 -4.15 -4.63
C LYS A 142 -0.71 -4.04 -4.01
N ILE A 143 -1.22 -5.11 -3.38
CA ILE A 143 -2.53 -5.10 -2.72
C ILE A 143 -2.54 -4.11 -1.55
N VAL A 144 -1.52 -4.16 -0.69
CA VAL A 144 -1.40 -3.26 0.47
C VAL A 144 -1.43 -1.80 0.02
N ASN A 145 -0.61 -1.44 -0.96
CA ASN A 145 -0.56 -0.07 -1.48
C ASN A 145 -1.89 0.33 -2.15
N TYR A 146 -2.50 -0.57 -2.92
CA TYR A 146 -3.75 -0.28 -3.62
C TYR A 146 -4.93 -0.06 -2.66
N ILE A 147 -5.07 -0.91 -1.64
CA ILE A 147 -6.11 -0.78 -0.62
C ILE A 147 -5.90 0.51 0.18
N THR A 148 -4.65 0.83 0.53
CA THR A 148 -4.30 2.10 1.20
C THR A 148 -4.76 3.28 0.36
N GLN A 149 -4.33 3.38 -0.90
CA GLN A 149 -4.74 4.45 -1.81
C GLN A 149 -6.26 4.51 -2.01
N MET A 150 -6.94 3.37 -2.13
CA MET A 150 -8.40 3.34 -2.22
C MET A 150 -9.03 4.04 -1.00
N TYR A 151 -8.58 3.70 0.21
CA TYR A 151 -9.07 4.35 1.42
C TYR A 151 -8.71 5.83 1.49
N VAL A 152 -7.55 6.25 0.97
CA VAL A 152 -7.20 7.67 0.84
C VAL A 152 -8.16 8.38 -0.12
N ARG A 153 -8.73 7.74 -1.15
CA ARG A 153 -9.73 8.41 -2.02
C ARG A 153 -11.08 8.57 -1.35
N CYS A 154 -11.44 7.67 -0.46
CA CYS A 154 -12.79 7.62 0.08
C CYS A 154 -12.89 7.99 1.55
N TRP A 155 -11.79 8.30 2.26
CA TRP A 155 -11.78 8.56 3.70
C TRP A 155 -12.79 9.62 4.18
N LYS A 156 -13.09 10.66 3.39
CA LYS A 156 -14.14 11.65 3.70
C LYS A 156 -15.56 11.08 3.68
N THR A 157 -15.79 10.08 2.82
CA THR A 157 -17.12 9.49 2.55
C THR A 157 -17.31 8.11 3.17
N ALA A 158 -16.22 7.42 3.46
CA ALA A 158 -16.18 6.11 4.04
C ALA A 158 -16.09 6.26 5.55
N SER A 159 -17.14 5.86 6.26
CA SER A 159 -17.05 5.62 7.70
C SER A 159 -15.86 4.69 7.96
N ASN A 160 -14.82 5.16 8.66
CA ASN A 160 -13.68 4.39 9.18
C ASN A 160 -12.89 3.46 8.22
N PRO A 161 -11.98 4.01 7.41
CA PRO A 161 -10.87 3.27 6.78
C PRO A 161 -9.97 2.39 7.69
N PRO A 162 -9.74 2.67 9.00
CA PRO A 162 -8.69 2.00 9.76
C PRO A 162 -8.95 0.51 10.03
N PHE A 163 -10.20 0.05 10.11
CA PHE A 163 -10.49 -1.31 10.59
C PHE A 163 -10.03 -2.42 9.63
N VAL A 164 -10.26 -2.26 8.32
CA VAL A 164 -9.81 -3.25 7.32
C VAL A 164 -8.27 -3.22 7.18
N LEU A 165 -7.68 -2.03 7.21
CA LEU A 165 -6.22 -1.88 7.21
C LEU A 165 -5.59 -2.50 8.47
N THR A 166 -6.24 -2.34 9.63
CA THR A 166 -5.82 -2.96 10.90
C THR A 166 -5.93 -4.48 10.85
N ALA A 167 -7.01 -5.03 10.28
CA ALA A 167 -7.16 -6.47 10.08
C ALA A 167 -6.07 -7.02 9.13
N LEU A 168 -5.76 -6.29 8.06
CA LEU A 168 -4.66 -6.60 7.14
C LEU A 168 -3.30 -6.56 7.84
N LEU A 169 -3.02 -5.52 8.63
CA LEU A 169 -1.77 -5.38 9.40
C LEU A 169 -1.60 -6.55 10.37
N LYS A 170 -2.68 -6.91 11.08
CA LYS A 170 -2.68 -8.06 11.99
C LYS A 170 -2.38 -9.35 11.23
N GLY A 171 -3.02 -9.57 10.07
CA GLY A 171 -2.75 -10.72 9.21
C GLY A 171 -1.29 -10.79 8.75
N LEU A 172 -0.71 -9.66 8.32
CA LEU A 172 0.70 -9.59 7.93
C LEU A 172 1.63 -9.90 9.10
N LYS A 173 1.44 -9.27 10.27
CA LYS A 173 2.29 -9.49 11.46
C LYS A 173 2.19 -10.91 12.02
N GLN A 174 1.05 -11.60 11.82
CA GLN A 174 0.85 -12.98 12.26
C GLN A 174 1.53 -14.02 11.35
N ASN A 175 1.58 -13.75 10.04
CA ASN A 175 2.06 -14.72 9.05
C ASN A 175 3.48 -14.43 8.56
N LEU A 176 3.97 -13.20 8.71
CA LEU A 176 5.24 -12.76 8.15
C LEU A 176 6.20 -12.27 9.24
N SER A 177 7.48 -12.61 9.10
CA SER A 177 8.55 -12.03 9.92
C SER A 177 8.67 -10.53 9.63
N ILE A 178 8.65 -9.71 10.71
CA ILE A 178 8.83 -8.26 10.59
C ILE A 178 10.19 -7.93 9.97
N LYS A 179 11.26 -8.63 10.35
CA LYS A 179 12.63 -8.36 9.87
C LYS A 179 12.72 -8.35 8.35
N GLU A 180 12.07 -9.29 7.68
CA GLU A 180 12.15 -9.43 6.22
C GLU A 180 11.12 -8.59 5.46
N ASN A 181 10.05 -8.20 6.13
CA ASN A 181 8.88 -7.54 5.51
C ASN A 181 8.61 -6.16 6.13
N TYR A 182 9.64 -5.59 6.77
CA TYR A 182 9.56 -4.38 7.58
C TYR A 182 8.93 -3.24 6.79
N VAL A 183 9.40 -2.96 5.56
CA VAL A 183 8.91 -1.83 4.75
C VAL A 183 7.40 -1.91 4.51
N THR A 184 6.87 -3.07 4.12
CA THR A 184 5.44 -3.24 3.84
C THR A 184 4.60 -3.17 5.12
N ILE A 185 5.09 -3.76 6.23
CA ILE A 185 4.39 -3.75 7.52
C ILE A 185 4.38 -2.33 8.10
N SER A 186 5.52 -1.65 8.12
CA SER A 186 5.66 -0.29 8.63
C SER A 186 4.93 0.72 7.77
N HIS A 187 4.92 0.57 6.44
CA HIS A 187 4.09 1.40 5.55
C HIS A 187 2.61 1.31 5.92
N LEU A 188 2.09 0.10 6.11
CA LEU A 188 0.70 -0.09 6.48
C LEU A 188 0.39 0.44 7.89
N GLN A 189 1.32 0.29 8.84
CA GLN A 189 1.20 0.86 10.18
C GLN A 189 1.16 2.39 10.15
N LEU A 190 2.09 3.03 9.42
CA LEU A 190 2.10 4.48 9.20
C LEU A 190 0.79 4.95 8.54
N ALA A 191 0.31 4.23 7.52
CA ALA A 191 -0.94 4.57 6.85
C ALA A 191 -2.16 4.54 7.80
N ILE A 192 -2.25 3.54 8.67
CA ILE A 192 -3.33 3.44 9.67
C ILE A 192 -3.29 4.64 10.60
N GLU A 193 -2.12 4.99 11.14
CA GLU A 193 -1.99 6.13 12.05
C GLU A 193 -2.24 7.48 11.35
N CYS A 194 -1.84 7.62 10.08
CA CYS A 194 -2.23 8.77 9.26
C CYS A 194 -3.76 8.89 9.19
N PHE A 195 -4.48 7.80 8.90
CA PHE A 195 -5.94 7.84 8.88
C PHE A 195 -6.53 8.21 10.25
N GLU A 196 -5.98 7.70 11.34
CA GLU A 196 -6.45 8.06 12.69
C GLU A 196 -6.27 9.54 13.02
N ILE A 197 -5.24 10.20 12.48
CA ILE A 197 -5.08 11.65 12.59
C ILE A 197 -6.13 12.35 11.75
N LEU A 198 -6.25 11.97 10.47
CA LEU A 198 -7.17 12.63 9.53
C LEU A 198 -8.64 12.48 9.91
N LEU A 199 -9.03 11.35 10.51
CA LEU A 199 -10.41 11.12 10.97
C LEU A 199 -10.82 11.95 12.19
N LYS A 200 -9.87 12.58 12.90
CA LYS A 200 -10.18 13.52 13.98
C LYS A 200 -10.62 14.88 13.47
N VAL A 201 -10.45 15.15 12.18
CA VAL A 201 -10.79 16.41 11.55
C VAL A 201 -12.27 16.39 11.16
N ASP A 202 -13.06 17.23 11.82
CA ASP A 202 -14.49 17.40 11.53
C ASP A 202 -14.63 18.23 10.25
N GLY A 203 -14.68 17.56 9.09
CA GLY A 203 -14.38 18.18 7.79
C GLY A 203 -15.48 18.01 6.75
N ASN A 204 -16.65 18.60 6.97
CA ASN A 204 -17.66 18.68 5.91
C ASN A 204 -17.35 19.74 4.84
N GLU A 205 -16.31 20.59 5.01
CA GLU A 205 -16.10 21.77 4.14
C GLU A 205 -14.65 22.07 3.71
N LEU A 206 -13.62 21.31 4.13
CA LEU A 206 -12.21 21.60 3.80
C LEU A 206 -11.71 20.79 2.58
N ASP A 207 -10.83 21.39 1.77
CA ASP A 207 -10.08 20.72 0.70
C ASP A 207 -9.19 19.60 1.28
N GLU A 208 -8.92 18.54 0.52
CA GLU A 208 -8.04 17.45 0.94
C GLU A 208 -6.63 17.94 1.28
N ASP A 209 -6.10 18.86 0.45
CA ASP A 209 -4.78 19.44 0.67
C ASP A 209 -4.73 20.29 1.94
N ASP A 210 -5.78 21.07 2.22
CA ASP A 210 -5.88 21.88 3.44
C ASP A 210 -5.89 21.01 4.69
N ILE A 211 -6.63 19.89 4.68
CA ILE A 211 -6.66 18.98 5.84
C ILE A 211 -5.29 18.34 6.06
N LEU A 212 -4.60 17.94 5.00
CA LEU A 212 -3.25 17.38 5.11
C LEU A 212 -2.25 18.43 5.61
N GLU A 213 -2.35 19.68 5.15
CA GLU A 213 -1.52 20.79 5.60
C GLU A 213 -1.78 21.17 7.07
N ASP A 214 -3.03 21.18 7.51
CA ASP A 214 -3.40 21.51 8.90
C ASP A 214 -2.92 20.44 9.90
N ASN A 215 -2.71 19.21 9.43
CA ASN A 215 -2.30 18.08 10.25
C ASN A 215 -0.80 17.75 10.16
N THR A 216 0.02 18.59 9.50
CA THR A 216 1.45 18.30 9.31
C THR A 216 2.19 18.09 10.63
N LEU A 217 1.86 18.85 11.67
CA LEU A 217 2.50 18.71 12.99
C LEU A 217 2.17 17.37 13.65
N ASP A 218 0.92 16.93 13.59
CA ASP A 218 0.52 15.66 14.22
C ASP A 218 1.02 14.46 13.42
N ILE A 219 1.07 14.57 12.09
CA ILE A 219 1.74 13.59 11.23
C ILE A 219 3.23 13.51 11.54
N ALA A 220 3.91 14.66 11.71
CA ALA A 220 5.32 14.71 12.07
C ALA A 220 5.60 14.09 13.45
N LYS A 221 4.77 14.39 14.46
CA LYS A 221 4.87 13.75 15.80
C LYS A 221 4.73 12.24 15.71
N MET A 222 3.76 11.77 14.92
CA MET A 222 3.55 10.34 14.69
C MET A 222 4.76 9.70 14.00
N CYS A 223 5.31 10.33 12.98
CA CYS A 223 6.52 9.84 12.28
C CYS A 223 7.73 9.76 13.23
N VAL A 224 8.01 10.81 14.00
CA VAL A 224 9.12 10.83 14.96
C VAL A 224 8.93 9.76 16.04
N ARG A 225 7.72 9.64 16.60
CA ARG A 225 7.40 8.63 17.61
C ARG A 225 7.67 7.22 17.10
N LEU A 226 7.09 6.87 15.95
CA LEU A 226 7.26 5.54 15.36
C LEU A 226 8.70 5.25 14.97
N PHE A 227 9.40 6.25 14.44
CA PHE A 227 10.83 6.14 14.13
C PHE A 227 11.66 5.84 15.38
N CYS A 228 11.43 6.56 16.48
CA CYS A 228 12.10 6.32 17.75
C CYS A 228 11.77 4.93 18.33
N ASP A 229 10.50 4.53 18.28
CA ASP A 229 10.06 3.21 18.75
C ASP A 229 10.75 2.07 17.96
N ASP A 230 10.87 2.24 16.65
CA ASP A 230 11.55 1.28 15.77
C ASP A 230 13.07 1.27 15.99
N LEU A 231 13.69 2.43 16.20
CA LEU A 231 15.12 2.51 16.54
C LEU A 231 15.43 1.82 17.86
N ASN A 232 14.56 1.98 18.86
CA ASN A 232 14.69 1.31 20.15
C ASN A 232 14.50 -0.21 20.03
N SER A 233 13.64 -0.66 19.11
CA SER A 233 13.29 -2.07 18.95
C SER A 233 14.26 -2.84 18.06
N TYR A 234 14.76 -2.20 17.00
CA TYR A 234 15.53 -2.84 15.92
C TYR A 234 16.95 -2.27 15.78
N GLY A 235 17.29 -1.17 16.44
CA GLY A 235 18.60 -0.53 16.35
C GLY A 235 18.73 0.46 15.18
N HIS A 236 19.87 1.17 15.11
CA HIS A 236 20.00 2.36 14.25
C HIS A 236 19.84 2.08 12.76
N HIS A 237 20.36 0.96 12.27
CA HIS A 237 20.29 0.54 10.87
C HIS A 237 18.87 0.43 10.28
N ILE A 238 17.81 0.42 11.09
CA ILE A 238 16.42 0.41 10.62
C ILE A 238 16.02 1.68 9.87
N TRP A 239 16.75 2.78 10.08
CA TRP A 239 16.34 4.10 9.60
C TRP A 239 16.07 4.16 8.09
N LYS A 240 16.85 3.43 7.28
CA LYS A 240 16.66 3.35 5.82
C LYS A 240 15.38 2.63 5.44
N LEU A 241 15.08 1.54 6.14
CA LEU A 241 13.85 0.80 5.90
C LEU A 241 12.64 1.62 6.35
N PHE A 242 12.77 2.38 7.44
CA PHE A 242 11.74 3.33 7.88
C PHE A 242 11.52 4.43 6.85
N TYR A 243 12.60 5.02 6.31
CA TYR A 243 12.53 6.00 5.22
C TYR A 243 11.70 5.49 4.05
N HIS A 244 11.95 4.26 3.56
CA HIS A 244 11.19 3.68 2.46
C HIS A 244 9.72 3.42 2.80
N ALA A 245 9.43 3.00 4.04
CA ALA A 245 8.08 2.82 4.52
C ALA A 245 7.33 4.16 4.60
N LEU A 246 7.99 5.21 5.09
CA LEU A 246 7.47 6.56 5.17
C LEU A 246 7.22 7.13 3.78
N GLN A 247 8.17 7.06 2.85
CA GLN A 247 7.99 7.55 1.49
C GLN A 247 6.81 6.88 0.79
N LYS A 248 6.69 5.55 0.88
CA LYS A 248 5.52 4.81 0.36
C LYS A 248 4.21 5.32 0.94
N THR A 249 4.21 5.68 2.22
CA THR A 249 3.02 6.22 2.90
C THR A 249 2.69 7.61 2.39
N LEU A 250 3.64 8.54 2.40
CA LEU A 250 3.44 9.91 1.90
C LEU A 250 2.93 9.91 0.44
N ASP A 251 3.50 9.04 -0.41
CA ASP A 251 3.09 8.88 -1.80
C ASP A 251 1.68 8.29 -1.93
N ALA A 252 1.31 7.32 -1.08
CA ALA A 252 -0.04 6.74 -1.07
C ALA A 252 -1.12 7.75 -0.66
N PHE A 253 -0.75 8.74 0.16
CA PHE A 253 -1.62 9.84 0.58
C PHE A 253 -1.62 11.03 -0.40
N TRP A 254 -0.92 10.93 -1.54
CA TRP A 254 -0.75 12.01 -2.51
C TRP A 254 -0.27 13.33 -1.90
N MET A 255 0.48 13.26 -0.79
CA MET A 255 0.96 14.46 -0.13
C MET A 255 1.89 15.22 -1.07
N THR A 256 1.56 16.48 -1.33
CA THR A 256 2.38 17.34 -2.18
C THR A 256 3.79 17.50 -1.62
N LYS A 257 4.77 17.85 -2.46
CA LYS A 257 6.14 18.13 -1.98
C LYS A 257 6.18 19.23 -0.92
N ARG A 258 5.30 20.23 -1.04
CA ARG A 258 5.13 21.28 -0.03
C ARG A 258 4.69 20.71 1.32
N THR A 259 3.68 19.84 1.34
CA THR A 259 3.21 19.17 2.57
C THR A 259 4.28 18.25 3.15
N GLN A 260 4.98 17.47 2.32
CA GLN A 260 6.10 16.62 2.74
C GLN A 260 7.21 17.47 3.39
N HIS A 261 7.56 18.62 2.80
CA HIS A 261 8.57 19.52 3.34
C HIS A 261 8.14 20.15 4.68
N LYS A 262 6.88 20.52 4.83
CA LYS A 262 6.33 20.98 6.12
C LYS A 262 6.43 19.91 7.20
N ILE A 263 6.06 18.66 6.88
CA ILE A 263 6.20 17.51 7.80
C ILE A 263 7.67 17.35 8.20
N SER A 264 8.57 17.32 7.21
CA SER A 264 10.02 17.24 7.41
C SER A 264 10.55 18.32 8.37
N ASN A 265 10.15 19.59 8.19
CA ASN A 265 10.56 20.69 9.07
C ASN A 265 10.02 20.52 10.49
N CYS A 266 8.75 20.10 10.64
CA CYS A 266 8.20 19.78 11.95
C CYS A 266 8.97 18.61 12.62
N MET A 267 9.39 17.59 11.87
CA MET A 267 10.20 16.49 12.40
C MET A 267 11.56 16.98 12.93
N LEU A 268 12.22 17.90 12.21
CA LEU A 268 13.49 18.51 12.65
C LEU A 268 13.33 19.37 13.90
N ASP A 269 12.21 20.10 14.02
CA ASP A 269 11.95 20.88 15.22
C ASP A 269 11.70 19.98 16.43
N LEU A 270 10.96 18.89 16.25
CA LEU A 270 10.70 17.89 17.29
C LEU A 270 11.96 17.09 17.67
N SER A 271 12.93 16.93 16.76
CA SER A 271 14.13 16.14 17.03
C SER A 271 15.10 16.81 18.02
N LYS A 272 15.01 18.14 18.17
CA LYS A 272 15.82 18.93 19.11
C LYS A 272 15.67 18.50 20.57
N ASP A 273 14.53 17.91 20.90
CA ASP A 273 14.22 17.41 22.25
C ASP A 273 14.63 15.94 22.46
N LEU A 274 15.19 15.28 21.44
CA LEU A 274 15.65 13.89 21.49
C LEU A 274 17.12 13.78 21.96
N SER A 275 17.59 12.56 22.18
CA SER A 275 19.02 12.30 22.38
C SER A 275 19.82 12.68 21.13
N ALA A 276 21.11 13.00 21.29
CA ALA A 276 21.98 13.40 20.19
C ALA A 276 22.00 12.37 19.03
N ASP A 277 22.03 11.08 19.35
CA ASP A 277 22.00 9.99 18.37
C ASP A 277 20.68 9.96 17.57
N LEU A 278 19.54 10.13 18.25
CA LEU A 278 18.23 10.15 17.61
C LEU A 278 18.03 11.42 16.77
N ASP A 279 18.48 12.57 17.28
CA ASP A 279 18.42 13.85 16.58
C ASP A 279 19.16 13.77 15.23
N VAL A 280 20.39 13.23 15.23
CA VAL A 280 21.16 13.06 13.99
C VAL A 280 20.48 12.07 13.03
N LEU A 281 19.87 10.99 13.52
CA LEU A 281 19.15 10.04 12.66
C LEU A 281 17.86 10.62 12.07
N VAL A 282 17.14 11.47 12.80
CA VAL A 282 15.99 12.20 12.24
C VAL A 282 16.45 13.20 11.19
N HIS A 283 17.54 13.92 11.42
CA HIS A 283 18.11 14.82 10.42
C HIS A 283 18.48 14.09 9.13
N ILE A 284 19.14 12.94 9.26
CA ILE A 284 19.44 12.04 8.14
C ILE A 284 18.18 11.65 7.37
N LEU A 285 17.15 11.18 8.08
CA LEU A 285 15.88 10.77 7.48
C LEU A 285 15.24 11.91 6.70
N VAL A 286 15.20 13.11 7.30
CA VAL A 286 14.59 14.30 6.69
C VAL A 286 15.36 14.78 5.48
N LEU A 287 16.70 14.74 5.50
CA LEU A 287 17.48 15.09 4.31
C LEU A 287 17.16 14.15 3.15
N GLU A 288 17.10 12.84 3.39
CA GLU A 288 16.74 11.87 2.34
C GLU A 288 15.34 12.15 1.79
N LEU A 289 14.34 12.43 2.63
CA LEU A 289 12.98 12.80 2.19
C LEU A 289 12.94 14.05 1.30
N ASN A 290 13.76 15.05 1.62
CA ASN A 290 13.77 16.33 0.92
C ASN A 290 14.65 16.30 -0.35
N PHE A 291 15.71 15.49 -0.38
CA PHE A 291 16.70 15.48 -1.47
C PHE A 291 16.56 14.30 -2.45
N TYR A 292 15.89 13.21 -2.08
CA TYR A 292 15.72 12.10 -2.99
C TYR A 292 14.67 12.43 -4.06
N LYS A 293 15.16 12.76 -5.27
CA LYS A 293 14.37 12.73 -6.49
C LYS A 293 14.13 11.27 -6.88
N VAL A 294 12.89 10.83 -6.84
CA VAL A 294 12.46 9.75 -7.73
C VAL A 294 12.40 10.40 -9.12
N ASP A 295 13.47 10.29 -9.88
CA ASP A 295 13.41 10.56 -11.32
C ASP A 295 12.34 9.61 -11.91
N ASP A 296 11.25 10.22 -12.37
CA ASP A 296 10.26 9.73 -13.33
C ASP A 296 9.72 8.29 -13.21
N ILE A 297 8.54 8.16 -12.59
CA ILE A 297 7.51 7.20 -13.05
C ILE A 297 6.31 7.90 -13.70
N PHE A 298 6.15 9.22 -13.53
CA PHE A 298 5.19 10.03 -14.28
C PHE A 298 5.79 11.41 -14.57
N GLY A 299 6.37 11.56 -15.76
CA GLY A 299 7.01 12.79 -16.25
C GLY A 299 6.02 13.93 -16.52
N ILE A 300 5.35 14.40 -15.48
CA ILE A 300 4.53 15.61 -15.49
C ILE A 300 4.64 16.20 -14.09
N PHE A 301 5.61 17.09 -13.88
CA PHE A 301 5.47 18.39 -13.22
C PHE A 301 6.86 18.96 -13.02
N GLY A 302 7.06 20.14 -13.59
CA GLY A 302 8.33 20.86 -13.60
C GLY A 302 8.81 21.20 -12.20
N SER A 303 10.13 21.23 -12.09
CA SER A 303 10.89 21.82 -11.01
C SER A 303 10.40 23.22 -10.64
N ASP A 304 10.10 23.42 -9.36
CA ASP A 304 10.50 24.60 -8.58
C ASP A 304 10.15 24.36 -7.11
N ASP A 305 11.18 24.05 -6.31
CA ASP A 305 11.32 24.44 -4.89
C ASP A 305 12.64 23.85 -4.36
N SER A 306 13.72 24.60 -4.60
CA SER A 306 15.03 24.41 -3.98
C SER A 306 14.97 24.88 -2.53
N CYS A 307 14.62 24.00 -1.60
CA CYS A 307 14.48 24.37 -0.19
C CYS A 307 15.36 23.56 0.77
N ILE A 308 16.58 23.19 0.36
CA ILE A 308 17.73 23.04 1.28
C ILE A 308 18.98 23.49 0.52
N ASP A 309 19.71 24.47 1.05
CA ASP A 309 20.97 24.93 0.50
C ASP A 309 22.06 23.84 0.65
N ASP A 310 23.08 23.88 -0.20
CA ASP A 310 24.22 22.97 -0.08
C ASP A 310 24.89 23.10 1.32
N ASP A 311 24.74 24.24 2.00
CA ASP A 311 25.25 24.52 3.34
C ASP A 311 24.62 23.63 4.43
N GLY A 312 23.32 23.35 4.37
CA GLY A 312 22.61 22.48 5.33
C GLY A 312 23.06 21.03 5.23
N ARG A 313 23.39 20.58 4.00
CA ARG A 313 23.98 19.27 3.75
C ARG A 313 25.41 19.18 4.27
N GLU A 314 26.22 20.21 4.06
CA GLU A 314 27.57 20.30 4.63
C GLU A 314 27.57 20.34 6.16
N GLN A 315 26.65 21.10 6.77
CA GLN A 315 26.48 21.15 8.22
C GLN A 315 26.08 19.79 8.80
N LEU A 316 25.16 19.05 8.16
CA LEU A 316 24.84 17.69 8.63
C LEU A 316 26.03 16.76 8.47
N LEU A 317 26.74 16.82 7.34
CA LEU A 317 27.95 16.04 7.12
C LEU A 317 28.99 16.24 8.23
N ASP A 318 29.20 17.48 8.64
CA ASP A 318 30.14 17.81 9.70
C ASP A 318 29.63 17.35 11.07
N ARG A 319 28.32 17.48 11.35
CA ARG A 319 27.70 16.91 12.55
C ARG A 319 27.86 15.38 12.60
N ILE A 320 27.66 14.67 11.49
CA ILE A 320 27.83 13.21 11.39
C ILE A 320 29.29 12.81 11.61
N LYS A 321 30.25 13.51 10.99
CA LYS A 321 31.70 13.25 11.17
C LYS A 321 32.12 13.38 12.64
N MET A 322 31.58 14.40 13.33
CA MET A 322 31.89 14.69 14.73
C MET A 322 31.10 13.82 15.73
N HIS A 323 30.06 13.13 15.27
CA HIS A 323 29.13 12.39 16.12
C HIS A 323 29.77 11.21 16.88
N PRO A 324 29.58 11.00 18.19
CA PRO A 324 30.32 9.97 18.95
C PRO A 324 30.03 8.52 18.52
N SER A 325 28.84 8.22 17.99
CA SER A 325 28.49 6.87 17.53
C SER A 325 29.26 6.46 16.26
N CYS A 326 30.05 5.38 16.38
CA CYS A 326 30.77 4.76 15.25
C CYS A 326 29.83 4.30 14.13
N GLU A 327 28.57 3.96 14.43
CA GLU A 327 27.58 3.51 13.44
C GLU A 327 27.01 4.69 12.63
N VAL A 328 26.73 5.81 13.29
CA VAL A 328 26.36 7.07 12.62
C VAL A 328 27.50 7.53 11.71
N LYS A 329 28.74 7.48 12.21
CA LYS A 329 29.93 7.72 11.40
C LYS A 329 30.07 6.71 10.26
N ALA A 330 29.86 5.41 10.48
CA ALA A 330 30.03 4.38 9.45
C ALA A 330 29.06 4.55 8.27
N ASN A 331 27.90 5.13 8.52
CA ASN A 331 26.93 5.41 7.47
C ASN A 331 27.21 6.73 6.72
N HIS A 332 28.15 7.59 7.15
CA HIS A 332 28.41 8.92 6.55
C HIS A 332 28.59 8.91 5.03
N SER A 333 29.24 7.89 4.48
CA SER A 333 29.51 7.74 3.04
C SER A 333 28.30 7.22 2.26
N LYS A 334 27.33 6.59 2.93
CA LYS A 334 26.05 6.12 2.39
C LYS A 334 24.90 7.10 2.65
N LEU A 335 25.14 8.14 3.46
CA LEU A 335 24.21 9.17 3.92
C LEU A 335 24.22 10.42 3.02
N VAL A 336 25.10 10.42 2.03
CA VAL A 336 25.34 11.51 1.09
C VAL A 336 25.51 10.88 -0.28
N LEU A 337 24.43 10.39 -0.86
CA LEU A 337 24.46 9.98 -2.26
C LEU A 337 23.50 10.85 -3.06
N SER A 338 24.02 12.02 -3.40
CA SER A 338 23.76 12.61 -4.71
C SER A 338 24.15 11.58 -5.77
N HIS A 339 23.18 11.15 -6.57
CA HIS A 339 23.30 10.22 -7.70
C HIS A 339 23.61 8.75 -7.35
N ILE A 340 22.69 8.07 -6.64
CA ILE A 340 22.58 6.62 -6.83
C ILE A 340 21.80 6.40 -8.12
N SER A 341 22.43 5.80 -9.12
CA SER A 341 21.71 5.36 -10.32
C SER A 341 20.71 4.26 -9.95
N ASP A 342 19.62 4.13 -10.71
CA ASP A 342 18.53 3.18 -10.45
C ASP A 342 19.01 1.70 -10.34
N SER A 343 20.22 1.39 -10.83
CA SER A 343 20.89 0.09 -10.66
C SER A 343 21.52 -0.09 -9.27
N ASP A 344 22.17 0.94 -8.75
CA ASP A 344 22.91 0.88 -7.47
C ASP A 344 21.93 0.82 -6.28
N TYR A 345 20.73 1.38 -6.44
CA TYR A 345 19.65 1.27 -5.46
C TYR A 345 19.05 -0.14 -5.39
N LYS A 346 18.86 -0.81 -6.54
CA LYS A 346 18.42 -2.21 -6.59
C LYS A 346 19.48 -3.15 -6.00
N GLU A 347 20.75 -2.88 -6.24
CA GLU A 347 21.86 -3.60 -5.63
C GLU A 347 21.98 -3.34 -4.13
N PHE A 348 21.73 -2.10 -3.67
CA PHE A 348 21.65 -1.77 -2.25
C PHE A 348 20.51 -2.52 -1.54
N LEU A 349 19.29 -2.53 -2.10
CA LEU A 349 18.17 -3.31 -1.54
C LEU A 349 18.49 -4.81 -1.52
N TYR A 350 19.16 -5.32 -2.54
CA TYR A 350 19.63 -6.70 -2.60
C TYR A 350 20.63 -7.02 -1.49
N ASN A 351 21.60 -6.12 -1.24
CA ASN A 351 22.65 -6.29 -0.24
C ASN A 351 22.13 -6.10 1.19
N VAL A 352 21.21 -5.16 1.45
CA VAL A 352 20.54 -5.03 2.75
C VAL A 352 19.78 -6.32 3.09
N HIS A 353 19.16 -6.98 2.12
CA HIS A 353 18.55 -8.29 2.34
C HIS A 353 19.55 -9.43 2.61
N HIS A 354 20.83 -9.28 2.25
CA HIS A 354 21.87 -10.29 2.46
C HIS A 354 22.67 -10.08 3.75
N ASP A 355 22.87 -8.84 4.20
CA ASP A 355 23.55 -8.52 5.47
C ASP A 355 22.77 -8.94 6.73
N TYR A 356 21.54 -9.45 6.54
CA TYR A 356 20.70 -10.03 7.60
C TYR A 356 20.72 -11.58 7.65
N SER A 357 21.60 -12.24 6.89
CA SER A 357 21.75 -13.71 6.82
C SER A 357 22.61 -14.28 7.94
#